data_AF-A0A2W6TL85-F1
#
_entry.id   AF-A0A2W6TL85-F1
#
_cell.length_a   1.000
_cell.length_b   1.000
_cell.length_c   1.000
_cell.angle_alpha   90.00
_cell.angle_beta   90.00
_cell.angle_gamma   90.00
#
_symmetry.space_group_name_H-M   'P 1'
#
loop_
_entity.id
_entity.type
_entity.pdbx_description
1 polymer ?
#
loop_
_entity_poly.entity_id
_entity_poly.type
_entity_poly.pdbx_seq_one_letter_code
_entity_poly.pdbx_strand_id
1 'polypeptide(L)'
;MSRIPIQELRRMGVSAEDIETAKLTQLAQRRNGSPVQSIGVIVGAVEPRRRTNPNPPADLTERAMRKRGAYDQAALLADQAALRERSPERAMMARQASKTLKELSAAQQLEFDFFGGGNVSIAFQYQDAVTERLFAAAKTPAQAFHAQAVLWQICRNLGWQTYECTKTAADLCEIMRTKAPNMAVALDLLEQVGAIHRVKRGRVKVITVTPEGAFRGNVNNHAQAVERFKLDVIEGGKSSEAPQ
;
A
#
# COMPACT_ATOMS: atom_id res chain seq x y z
N MET A 1 1.18 3.80 -41.14
CA MET A 1 0.20 2.96 -41.86
C MET A 1 0.87 1.64 -42.22
N SER A 2 0.54 0.51 -41.59
CA SER A 2 1.42 -0.69 -41.64
C SER A 2 0.89 -1.87 -42.47
N ARG A 3 -0.19 -1.68 -43.24
CA ARG A 3 -0.70 -2.69 -44.17
C ARG A 3 -1.19 -1.99 -45.44
N ILE A 4 -0.44 -2.13 -46.52
CA ILE A 4 -0.88 -1.73 -47.86
C ILE A 4 -1.58 -2.94 -48.50
N PRO A 5 -2.81 -2.80 -48.99
CA PRO A 5 -3.51 -3.86 -49.71
C PRO A 5 -2.80 -4.21 -51.03
N ILE A 6 -2.92 -5.47 -51.46
CA ILE A 6 -2.26 -5.98 -52.68
C ILE A 6 -2.64 -5.17 -53.93
N GLN A 7 -3.88 -4.69 -54.00
CA GLN A 7 -4.35 -3.85 -55.10
C GLN A 7 -3.58 -2.53 -55.20
N GLU A 8 -3.19 -1.96 -54.07
CA GLU A 8 -2.42 -0.71 -54.01
C GLU A 8 -0.94 -0.97 -54.30
N LEU A 9 -0.37 -2.11 -53.88
CA LEU A 9 0.98 -2.53 -54.28
C LEU A 9 1.11 -2.71 -55.81
N ARG A 10 0.09 -3.27 -56.46
CA ARG A 10 0.04 -3.37 -57.94
C ARG A 10 -0.02 -1.99 -58.61
N ARG A 11 -0.74 -1.04 -58.01
CA ARG A 11 -0.78 0.36 -58.49
C ARG A 11 0.55 1.09 -58.31
N MET A 12 1.34 0.69 -57.32
CA MET A 12 2.71 1.18 -57.09
C MET A 12 3.76 0.54 -58.02
N GLY A 13 3.35 -0.33 -58.95
CA GLY A 13 4.24 -0.96 -59.94
C GLY A 13 4.94 -2.22 -59.46
N VAL A 14 4.56 -2.78 -58.31
CA VAL A 14 5.11 -4.07 -57.84
C VAL A 14 4.59 -5.19 -58.73
N SER A 15 5.50 -6.02 -59.24
CA SER A 15 5.16 -7.11 -60.16
C SER A 15 4.30 -8.19 -59.49
N ALA A 16 3.52 -8.90 -60.30
CA ALA A 16 2.72 -10.02 -59.80
C ALA A 16 3.61 -11.14 -59.22
N GLU A 17 4.79 -11.36 -59.79
CA GLU A 17 5.76 -12.36 -59.35
C GLU A 17 6.37 -12.00 -57.99
N ASP A 18 6.68 -10.72 -57.75
CA ASP A 18 7.20 -10.25 -56.46
C ASP A 18 6.15 -10.40 -55.34
N ILE A 19 4.87 -10.16 -55.67
CA ILE A 19 3.76 -10.33 -54.73
C ILE A 19 3.57 -11.81 -54.37
N GLU A 20 3.65 -12.72 -55.33
CA GLU A 20 3.55 -14.16 -55.06
C GLU A 20 4.76 -14.68 -54.27
N THR A 21 5.97 -14.23 -54.62
CA THR A 21 7.19 -14.57 -53.88
C THR A 21 7.09 -14.08 -52.42
N ALA A 22 6.61 -12.85 -52.20
CA ALA A 22 6.42 -12.31 -50.86
C ALA A 22 5.34 -13.04 -50.05
N LYS A 23 4.29 -13.58 -50.70
CA LYS A 23 3.30 -14.46 -50.03
C LYS A 23 3.94 -15.76 -49.58
N LEU A 24 4.78 -16.38 -50.42
CA LEU A 24 5.52 -17.60 -50.07
C LEU A 24 6.48 -17.36 -48.90
N THR A 25 7.21 -16.25 -48.90
CA THR A 25 8.08 -15.85 -47.78
C THR A 25 7.29 -15.63 -46.49
N GLN A 26 6.12 -14.98 -46.56
CA GLN A 26 5.26 -14.79 -45.40
C GLN A 26 4.73 -16.13 -44.84
N LEU A 27 4.37 -17.07 -45.71
CA LEU A 27 3.96 -18.42 -45.30
C LEU A 27 5.10 -19.19 -44.62
N ALA A 28 6.31 -19.09 -45.14
CA ALA A 28 7.49 -19.67 -44.53
C ALA A 28 7.78 -19.09 -43.13
N GLN A 29 7.62 -17.76 -42.95
CA GLN A 29 7.75 -17.10 -41.65
C GLN A 29 6.73 -17.63 -40.63
N ARG A 30 5.48 -17.85 -41.05
CA ARG A 30 4.43 -18.45 -40.20
C ARG A 30 4.75 -19.89 -39.81
N ARG A 31 5.27 -20.68 -40.76
CA ARG A 31 5.63 -22.09 -40.52
C ARG A 31 6.82 -22.24 -39.56
N ASN A 32 7.79 -21.33 -39.65
CA ASN A 32 9.03 -21.37 -38.86
C ASN A 32 8.93 -20.60 -37.53
N GLY A 33 7.76 -20.08 -37.16
CA GLY A 33 7.56 -19.32 -35.91
C GLY A 33 8.31 -17.98 -35.85
N SER A 34 8.83 -17.51 -36.98
CA SER A 34 9.56 -16.24 -37.08
C SER A 34 8.59 -15.05 -37.11
N PRO A 35 9.00 -13.84 -36.69
CA PRO A 35 8.14 -12.66 -36.75
C PRO A 35 7.60 -12.40 -38.17
N VAL A 36 6.28 -12.53 -38.34
CA VAL A 36 5.63 -12.40 -39.65
C VAL A 36 5.62 -10.95 -40.12
N GLN A 37 6.27 -10.68 -41.24
CA GLN A 37 6.30 -9.36 -41.89
C GLN A 37 5.13 -9.22 -42.89
N SER A 38 4.65 -8.00 -43.10
CA SER A 38 3.61 -7.74 -44.11
C SER A 38 4.19 -7.81 -45.53
N ILE A 39 3.37 -8.21 -46.51
CA ILE A 39 3.78 -8.31 -47.93
C ILE A 39 4.43 -7.01 -48.42
N GLY A 40 3.84 -5.85 -48.12
CA GLY A 40 4.41 -4.54 -48.46
C GLY A 40 5.81 -4.27 -47.88
N VAL A 41 6.18 -4.91 -46.76
CA VAL A 41 7.52 -4.81 -46.17
C VAL A 41 8.49 -5.78 -46.86
N ILE A 42 8.02 -6.97 -47.22
CA ILE A 42 8.82 -8.00 -47.89
C ILE A 42 9.22 -7.54 -49.30
N VAL A 43 8.30 -6.88 -50.03
CA VAL A 43 8.57 -6.31 -51.36
C VAL A 43 9.25 -4.93 -51.31
N GLY A 44 9.63 -4.43 -50.13
CA GLY A 44 10.32 -3.15 -49.97
C GLY A 44 9.48 -1.89 -50.20
N ALA A 45 8.17 -2.02 -50.44
CA ALA A 45 7.27 -0.89 -50.68
C ALA A 45 6.94 -0.09 -49.40
N VAL A 46 7.18 -0.64 -48.21
CA VAL A 46 6.91 0.00 -46.91
C VAL A 46 8.00 -0.35 -45.92
N GLU A 47 8.43 0.63 -45.13
CA GLU A 47 9.32 0.37 -44.01
C GLU A 47 8.63 -0.46 -42.90
N PRO A 48 9.34 -1.42 -42.28
CA PRO A 48 8.80 -2.17 -41.15
C PRO A 48 8.43 -1.23 -40.01
N ARG A 49 7.21 -1.37 -39.48
CA ARG A 49 6.76 -0.58 -38.33
C ARG A 49 7.69 -0.83 -37.14
N ARG A 50 8.34 0.23 -36.62
CA ARG A 50 9.11 0.15 -35.38
C ARG A 50 8.20 -0.38 -34.27
N ARG A 51 8.56 -1.52 -33.68
CA ARG A 51 7.85 -2.07 -32.52
C ARG A 51 8.21 -1.21 -31.31
N THR A 52 7.23 -0.45 -30.80
CA THR A 52 7.36 0.22 -29.51
C THR A 52 7.17 -0.83 -28.43
N ASN A 53 8.20 -1.07 -27.60
CA ASN A 53 8.05 -1.92 -26.42
C ASN A 53 7.08 -1.21 -25.46
N PRO A 54 5.95 -1.83 -25.06
CA PRO A 54 5.00 -1.19 -24.15
C PRO A 54 5.62 -0.87 -22.78
N ASN A 55 6.66 -1.60 -22.37
CA ASN A 55 7.43 -1.35 -21.15
C ASN A 55 8.92 -1.19 -21.49
N PRO A 56 9.36 0.00 -21.93
CA PRO A 56 10.77 0.24 -22.16
C PRO A 56 11.55 0.16 -20.83
N PRO A 57 12.82 -0.29 -20.85
CA PRO A 57 13.68 -0.22 -19.67
C PRO A 57 13.77 1.22 -19.17
N ALA A 58 13.50 1.44 -17.90
CA ALA A 58 13.58 2.77 -17.29
C ALA A 58 15.04 3.23 -17.19
N ASP A 59 15.30 4.53 -17.35
CA ASP A 59 16.59 5.11 -17.01
C ASP A 59 16.65 5.35 -15.49
N LEU A 60 17.47 4.58 -14.78
CA LEU A 60 17.53 4.60 -13.33
C LEU A 60 18.57 5.63 -12.88
N THR A 61 18.10 6.77 -12.40
CA THR A 61 19.00 7.75 -11.78
C THR A 61 19.57 7.22 -10.47
N GLU A 62 20.82 7.61 -10.16
CA GLU A 62 21.50 7.20 -8.92
C GLU A 62 20.69 7.56 -7.66
N ARG A 63 19.97 8.69 -7.70
CA ARG A 63 19.07 9.14 -6.63
C ARG A 63 17.86 8.21 -6.42
N ALA A 64 17.35 7.60 -7.49
CA ALA A 64 16.25 6.62 -7.41
C ALA A 64 16.72 5.27 -6.87
N MET A 65 17.97 4.89 -7.15
CA MET A 65 18.59 3.66 -6.63
C MET A 65 18.95 3.77 -5.14
N ARG A 66 19.48 4.92 -4.69
CA ARG A 66 19.90 5.14 -3.29
C ARG A 66 18.78 4.98 -2.25
N LYS A 67 17.50 5.11 -2.64
CA LYS A 67 16.35 4.90 -1.74
C LYS A 67 16.00 3.42 -1.51
N ARG A 68 16.65 2.48 -2.21
CA ARG A 68 16.36 1.05 -2.19
C ARG A 68 17.48 0.27 -1.50
N GLY A 69 17.17 -0.88 -0.90
CA GLY A 69 18.17 -1.81 -0.36
C GLY A 69 19.05 -2.42 -1.46
N ALA A 70 20.22 -2.96 -1.12
CA ALA A 70 21.16 -3.52 -2.10
C ALA A 70 20.53 -4.66 -2.94
N TYR A 71 19.76 -5.55 -2.30
CA TYR A 71 19.03 -6.62 -2.98
C TYR A 71 17.91 -6.08 -3.88
N ASP A 72 17.17 -5.04 -3.46
CA ASP A 72 16.16 -4.38 -4.31
C ASP A 72 16.77 -3.70 -5.53
N GLN A 73 17.95 -3.08 -5.37
CA GLN A 73 18.68 -2.49 -6.49
C GLN A 73 19.12 -3.57 -7.49
N ALA A 74 19.67 -4.68 -6.99
CA ALA A 74 20.08 -5.82 -7.82
C ALA A 74 18.89 -6.46 -8.54
N ALA A 75 17.76 -6.63 -7.85
CA ALA A 75 16.53 -7.17 -8.45
C ALA A 75 16.01 -6.27 -9.58
N LEU A 76 16.02 -4.96 -9.37
CA LEU A 76 15.59 -3.99 -10.37
C LEU A 76 16.48 -4.03 -11.62
N LEU A 77 17.80 -4.14 -11.45
CA LEU A 77 18.74 -4.29 -12.57
C LEU A 77 18.51 -5.59 -13.34
N ALA A 78 18.24 -6.70 -12.64
CA ALA A 78 17.94 -7.99 -13.27
C ALA A 78 16.63 -7.92 -14.09
N ASP A 79 15.58 -7.26 -13.59
CA ASP A 79 14.35 -7.02 -14.36
C ASP A 79 14.61 -6.17 -15.62
N GLN A 80 15.44 -5.13 -15.51
CA GLN A 80 15.80 -4.32 -16.66
C GLN A 80 16.61 -5.07 -17.71
N ALA A 81 17.54 -5.91 -17.28
CA ALA A 81 18.29 -6.79 -18.17
C ALA A 81 17.34 -7.76 -18.90
N ALA A 82 16.36 -8.33 -18.20
CA ALA A 82 15.35 -9.21 -18.81
C ALA A 82 14.52 -8.51 -19.91
N LEU A 83 14.23 -7.22 -19.75
CA LEU A 83 13.49 -6.43 -20.76
C LEU A 83 14.33 -6.09 -22.00
N ARG A 84 15.66 -6.06 -21.87
CA ARG A 84 16.60 -5.80 -22.98
C ARG A 84 17.07 -7.07 -23.69
N GLU A 85 16.87 -8.22 -23.07
CA GLU A 85 17.35 -9.50 -23.54
C GLU A 85 16.56 -9.98 -24.77
N ARG A 86 17.28 -10.56 -25.74
CA ARG A 86 16.70 -11.04 -27.00
C ARG A 86 16.35 -12.53 -26.95
N SER A 87 17.09 -13.29 -26.14
CA SER A 87 16.80 -14.71 -25.92
C SER A 87 15.68 -14.89 -24.88
N PRO A 88 14.58 -15.58 -25.22
CA PRO A 88 13.50 -15.85 -24.27
C PRO A 88 13.98 -16.59 -23.01
N GLU A 89 14.90 -17.54 -23.17
CA GLU A 89 15.41 -18.35 -22.05
C GLU A 89 16.22 -17.49 -21.07
N ARG A 90 17.12 -16.65 -21.58
CA ARG A 90 17.92 -15.73 -20.76
C ARG A 90 17.05 -14.68 -20.08
N ALA A 91 16.00 -14.19 -20.74
CA ALA A 91 15.04 -13.28 -20.15
C ALA A 91 14.28 -13.92 -18.99
N MET A 92 13.91 -15.19 -19.10
CA MET A 92 13.29 -15.94 -18.00
C MET A 92 14.25 -16.12 -16.82
N MET A 93 15.51 -16.49 -17.07
CA MET A 93 16.51 -16.62 -16.01
C MET A 93 16.74 -15.30 -15.26
N ALA A 94 16.82 -14.18 -15.98
CA ALA A 94 16.97 -12.85 -15.38
C ALA A 94 15.75 -12.48 -14.50
N ARG A 95 14.52 -12.82 -14.93
CA ARG A 95 13.31 -12.64 -14.11
C ARG A 95 13.31 -13.52 -12.86
N GLN A 96 13.78 -14.76 -12.97
CA GLN A 96 13.88 -15.66 -11.84
C GLN A 96 14.89 -15.14 -10.81
N ALA A 97 16.06 -14.67 -11.26
CA ALA A 97 17.05 -14.06 -10.38
C ALA A 97 16.51 -12.81 -9.68
N SER A 98 15.79 -11.94 -10.41
CA SER A 98 15.09 -10.78 -9.83
C SER A 98 14.11 -11.19 -8.73
N LYS A 99 13.32 -12.25 -8.94
CA LYS A 99 12.39 -12.77 -7.94
C LYS A 99 13.11 -13.21 -6.67
N THR A 100 14.18 -14.01 -6.80
CA THR A 100 14.99 -14.45 -5.66
C THR A 100 15.63 -13.28 -4.91
N LEU A 101 16.11 -12.26 -5.63
CA LEU A 101 16.67 -11.05 -5.00
C LEU A 101 15.61 -10.25 -4.23
N LYS A 102 14.37 -10.19 -4.72
CA LYS A 102 13.25 -9.56 -3.98
C LYS A 102 12.90 -10.35 -2.71
N GLU A 103 12.94 -11.68 -2.78
CA GLU A 103 12.74 -12.54 -1.61
C GLU A 103 13.84 -12.35 -0.56
N LEU A 104 15.10 -12.19 -0.98
CA LEU A 104 16.22 -11.86 -0.09
C LEU A 104 16.16 -10.44 0.48
N SER A 105 15.52 -9.51 -0.25
CA SER A 105 15.33 -8.14 0.19
C SER A 105 14.21 -7.99 1.23
N ALA A 106 13.24 -8.91 1.23
CA ALA A 106 12.19 -8.92 2.22
C ALA A 106 12.80 -9.10 3.62
N ALA A 107 12.50 -8.17 4.53
CA ALA A 107 12.89 -8.33 5.92
C ALA A 107 12.31 -9.64 6.44
N GLN A 108 13.16 -10.57 6.88
CA GLN A 108 12.71 -11.81 7.49
C GLN A 108 12.00 -11.48 8.80
N GLN A 109 10.69 -11.38 8.74
CA GLN A 109 9.84 -11.34 9.92
C GLN A 109 9.73 -12.76 10.43
N LEU A 110 10.12 -12.99 11.68
CA LEU A 110 10.11 -14.32 12.29
C LEU A 110 8.68 -14.84 12.39
N GLU A 111 7.89 -14.23 13.27
CA GLU A 111 6.55 -14.71 13.61
C GLU A 111 5.45 -13.68 13.34
N PHE A 112 5.78 -12.39 13.42
CA PHE A 112 4.78 -11.32 13.37
C PHE A 112 5.04 -10.35 12.23
N ASP A 113 3.98 -10.02 11.50
CA ASP A 113 4.04 -9.05 10.43
C ASP A 113 4.09 -7.61 10.96
N PHE A 114 5.31 -7.11 11.15
CA PHE A 114 5.59 -5.75 11.60
C PHE A 114 5.28 -4.67 10.53
N PHE A 115 5.35 -5.00 9.25
CA PHE A 115 5.34 -4.01 8.15
C PHE A 115 4.04 -4.00 7.33
N GLY A 116 3.34 -5.12 7.21
CA GLY A 116 2.08 -5.26 6.46
C GLY A 116 0.81 -5.32 7.33
N GLY A 117 0.91 -5.57 8.63
CA GLY A 117 -0.24 -5.78 9.54
C GLY A 117 -1.03 -4.53 9.95
N GLY A 118 -0.64 -3.35 9.45
CA GLY A 118 -1.26 -2.08 9.87
C GLY A 118 -1.08 -1.83 11.37
N ASN A 119 0.17 -1.94 11.85
CA ASN A 119 0.49 -1.79 13.26
C ASN A 119 0.22 -0.39 13.79
N VAL A 120 0.01 -0.34 15.11
CA VAL A 120 -0.22 0.90 15.85
C VAL A 120 1.13 1.40 16.33
N SER A 121 1.48 2.64 16.00
CA SER A 121 2.61 3.31 16.61
C SER A 121 2.15 3.95 17.92
N ILE A 122 2.87 3.67 19.01
CA ILE A 122 2.59 4.22 20.35
C ILE A 122 3.82 5.00 20.81
N ALA A 123 3.60 6.20 21.33
CA ALA A 123 4.68 7.00 21.92
C ALA A 123 4.97 6.49 23.35
N PHE A 124 6.22 6.10 23.63
CA PHE A 124 6.59 5.67 24.98
C PHE A 124 6.41 6.77 26.03
N GLN A 125 6.69 8.02 25.69
CA GLN A 125 6.44 9.17 26.56
C GLN A 125 4.97 9.28 27.00
N TYR A 126 4.04 8.95 26.10
CA TYR A 126 2.62 8.91 26.43
C TYR A 126 2.31 7.75 27.38
N GLN A 127 2.87 6.55 27.12
CA GLN A 127 2.67 5.41 27.99
C GLN A 127 3.17 5.70 29.42
N ASP A 128 4.36 6.30 29.54
CA ASP A 128 4.96 6.65 30.82
C ASP A 128 4.10 7.68 31.57
N ALA A 129 3.71 8.76 30.89
CA ALA A 129 2.88 9.81 31.47
C ALA A 129 1.49 9.31 31.90
N VAL A 130 0.83 8.49 31.07
CA VAL A 130 -0.47 7.91 31.43
C VAL A 130 -0.33 6.91 32.57
N THR A 131 0.73 6.11 32.58
CA THR A 131 1.00 5.16 33.67
C THR A 131 1.13 5.89 35.00
N GLU A 132 1.97 6.93 35.06
CA GLU A 132 2.16 7.73 36.27
C GLU A 132 0.84 8.37 36.73
N ARG A 133 0.09 8.99 35.82
CA ARG A 133 -1.22 9.60 36.14
C ARG A 133 -2.26 8.58 36.61
N LEU A 134 -2.27 7.39 36.03
CA LEU A 134 -3.19 6.32 36.45
C LEU A 134 -2.90 5.87 37.87
N PHE A 135 -1.63 5.68 38.24
CA PHE A 135 -1.26 5.32 39.61
C PHE A 135 -1.53 6.45 40.61
N ALA A 136 -1.46 7.70 40.18
CA ALA A 136 -1.82 8.85 41.01
C ALA A 136 -3.34 9.00 41.22
N ALA A 137 -4.15 8.69 40.20
CA ALA A 137 -5.61 8.89 40.23
C ALA A 137 -6.40 7.66 40.70
N ALA A 138 -5.88 6.45 40.52
CA ALA A 138 -6.58 5.22 40.88
C ALA A 138 -6.68 5.04 42.41
N LYS A 139 -7.78 4.46 42.89
CA LYS A 139 -7.94 4.15 44.31
C LYS A 139 -7.08 2.96 44.74
N THR A 140 -6.80 2.04 43.80
CA THR A 140 -5.98 0.86 44.05
C THR A 140 -5.07 0.56 42.85
N PRO A 141 -3.92 -0.10 43.05
CA PRO A 141 -3.05 -0.54 41.96
C PRO A 141 -3.78 -1.44 40.94
N ALA A 142 -4.70 -2.29 41.42
CA ALA A 142 -5.49 -3.16 40.56
C ALA A 142 -6.37 -2.37 39.56
N GLN A 143 -6.90 -1.22 39.97
CA GLN A 143 -7.65 -0.34 39.07
C GLN A 143 -6.74 0.28 38.01
N ALA A 144 -5.54 0.74 38.40
CA ALA A 144 -4.56 1.28 37.46
C ALA A 144 -4.14 0.23 36.42
N PHE A 145 -3.80 -0.98 36.85
CA PHE A 145 -3.45 -2.09 35.95
C PHE A 145 -4.60 -2.47 35.02
N HIS A 146 -5.83 -2.51 35.54
CA HIS A 146 -7.00 -2.79 34.71
C HIS A 146 -7.22 -1.70 33.66
N ALA A 147 -7.11 -0.42 34.03
CA ALA A 147 -7.21 0.70 33.11
C ALA A 147 -6.12 0.67 32.03
N GLN A 148 -4.87 0.33 32.38
CA GLN A 148 -3.80 0.12 31.41
C GLN A 148 -4.12 -0.99 30.41
N ALA A 149 -4.65 -2.13 30.90
CA ALA A 149 -5.06 -3.23 30.04
C ALA A 149 -6.20 -2.82 29.08
N VAL A 150 -7.16 -2.02 29.56
CA VAL A 150 -8.24 -1.46 28.73
C VAL A 150 -7.68 -0.51 27.67
N LEU A 151 -6.76 0.39 28.05
CA LEU A 151 -6.10 1.30 27.12
C LEU A 151 -5.35 0.55 26.01
N TRP A 152 -4.64 -0.52 26.34
CA TRP A 152 -3.96 -1.36 25.36
C TRP A 152 -4.94 -1.95 24.34
N GLN A 153 -6.10 -2.45 24.79
CA GLN A 153 -7.11 -2.98 23.89
C GLN A 153 -7.74 -1.89 23.02
N ILE A 154 -7.92 -0.67 23.55
CA ILE A 154 -8.37 0.48 22.76
C ILE A 154 -7.34 0.79 21.67
N CYS A 155 -6.06 0.94 22.02
CA CYS A 155 -4.98 1.23 21.07
C CYS A 155 -4.89 0.17 19.97
N ARG A 156 -4.98 -1.12 20.33
CA ARG A 156 -4.98 -2.25 19.39
C ARG A 156 -6.13 -2.18 18.37
N ASN A 157 -7.28 -1.64 18.77
CA ASN A 157 -8.49 -1.60 17.96
C ASN A 157 -8.74 -0.22 17.31
N LEU A 158 -7.71 0.63 17.23
CA LEU A 158 -7.78 1.87 16.46
C LEU A 158 -8.10 1.60 14.99
N GLY A 159 -8.93 2.47 14.40
CA GLY A 159 -9.18 2.47 12.96
C GLY A 159 -7.97 2.95 12.17
N TRP A 160 -7.92 2.63 10.87
CA TRP A 160 -6.86 3.12 9.99
C TRP A 160 -6.94 4.64 9.79
N GLN A 161 -5.82 5.34 9.98
CA GLN A 161 -5.67 6.80 9.91
C GLN A 161 -6.62 7.58 10.83
N THR A 162 -7.03 6.99 11.94
CA THR A 162 -7.88 7.64 12.94
C THR A 162 -7.44 7.28 14.36
N TYR A 163 -7.80 8.14 15.31
CA TYR A 163 -7.66 7.91 16.74
C TYR A 163 -8.90 7.26 17.35
N GLU A 164 -9.91 6.98 16.54
CA GLU A 164 -11.14 6.30 16.96
C GLU A 164 -10.92 4.80 17.10
N CYS A 165 -11.31 4.28 18.26
CA CYS A 165 -11.45 2.85 18.48
C CYS A 165 -12.65 2.33 17.68
N THR A 166 -12.43 1.26 16.92
CA THR A 166 -13.48 0.56 16.17
C THR A 166 -14.41 -0.27 17.06
N LYS A 167 -14.10 -0.39 18.36
CA LYS A 167 -14.85 -1.18 19.33
C LYS A 167 -15.54 -0.28 20.35
N THR A 168 -16.78 -0.64 20.67
CA THR A 168 -17.57 0.02 21.71
C THR A 168 -17.17 -0.47 23.10
N ALA A 169 -17.66 0.20 24.15
CA ALA A 169 -17.45 -0.26 25.52
C ALA A 169 -18.05 -1.67 25.76
N ALA A 170 -19.15 -2.02 25.08
CA ALA A 170 -19.74 -3.35 25.17
C ALA A 170 -18.84 -4.41 24.53
N ASP A 171 -18.32 -4.14 23.34
CA ASP A 171 -17.37 -5.04 22.66
C ASP A 171 -16.11 -5.27 23.50
N LEU A 172 -15.59 -4.20 24.13
CA LEU A 172 -14.44 -4.30 25.03
C LEU A 172 -14.74 -5.15 26.27
N CYS A 173 -15.97 -5.11 26.81
CA CYS A 173 -16.38 -5.99 27.89
C CYS A 173 -16.32 -7.47 27.46
N GLU A 174 -16.78 -7.78 26.25
CA GLU A 174 -16.76 -9.13 25.70
C GLU A 174 -15.32 -9.62 25.46
N ILE A 175 -14.49 -8.79 24.79
CA ILE A 175 -13.09 -9.11 24.48
C ILE A 175 -12.29 -9.36 25.76
N MET A 176 -12.46 -8.51 26.77
CA MET A 176 -11.71 -8.58 28.02
C MET A 176 -12.38 -9.45 29.08
N ARG A 177 -13.54 -10.06 28.77
CA ARG A 177 -14.34 -10.86 29.72
C ARG A 177 -14.59 -10.12 31.04
N THR A 178 -14.89 -8.82 30.93
CA THR A 178 -15.04 -7.90 32.06
C THR A 178 -16.50 -7.45 32.17
N LYS A 179 -17.00 -7.31 33.40
CA LYS A 179 -18.37 -6.82 33.64
C LYS A 179 -18.46 -5.32 33.33
N ALA A 180 -19.62 -4.89 32.81
CA ALA A 180 -19.87 -3.49 32.43
C ALA A 180 -19.52 -2.45 33.52
N PRO A 181 -19.80 -2.65 34.82
CA PRO A 181 -19.41 -1.68 35.86
C PRO A 181 -17.90 -1.48 35.96
N ASN A 182 -17.11 -2.55 35.82
CA ASN A 182 -15.65 -2.47 35.91
C ASN A 182 -15.07 -1.76 34.67
N MET A 183 -15.63 -2.03 33.49
CA MET A 183 -15.25 -1.33 32.26
C MET A 183 -15.60 0.16 32.34
N ALA A 184 -16.77 0.52 32.87
CA ALA A 184 -17.16 1.91 33.05
C ALA A 184 -16.18 2.65 33.96
N VAL A 185 -15.84 2.07 35.11
CA VAL A 185 -14.84 2.63 36.04
C VAL A 185 -13.48 2.80 35.37
N ALA A 186 -13.02 1.82 34.58
CA ALA A 186 -11.76 1.92 33.86
C ALA A 186 -11.76 3.03 32.80
N LEU A 187 -12.85 3.14 32.02
CA LEU A 187 -13.00 4.19 31.01
C LEU A 187 -13.10 5.58 31.62
N ASP A 188 -13.79 5.72 32.75
CA ASP A 188 -13.89 6.99 33.48
C ASP A 188 -12.50 7.42 34.01
N LEU A 189 -11.73 6.47 34.56
CA LEU A 189 -10.37 6.75 35.02
C LEU A 189 -9.44 7.14 33.86
N LEU A 190 -9.55 6.46 32.70
CA LEU A 190 -8.76 6.80 31.50
C LEU A 190 -9.10 8.19 30.95
N GLU A 191 -10.38 8.58 31.00
CA GLU A 191 -10.82 9.91 30.61
C GLU A 191 -10.34 10.98 31.62
N GLN A 192 -10.39 10.69 32.92
CA GLN A 192 -9.88 11.57 33.97
C GLN A 192 -8.40 11.91 33.82
N VAL A 193 -7.56 10.94 33.42
CA VAL A 193 -6.11 11.15 33.22
C VAL A 193 -5.75 11.72 31.84
N GLY A 194 -6.76 11.93 30.98
CA GLY A 194 -6.61 12.46 29.62
C GLY A 194 -6.01 11.47 28.62
N ALA A 195 -6.13 10.16 28.87
CA ALA A 195 -5.67 9.12 27.94
C ALA A 195 -6.64 8.91 26.77
N ILE A 196 -7.94 9.09 27.02
CA ILE A 196 -8.99 8.94 26.02
C ILE A 196 -10.04 10.04 26.16
N HIS A 197 -10.83 10.20 25.12
CA HIS A 197 -12.09 10.95 25.13
C HIS A 197 -13.22 10.03 24.66
N ARG A 198 -14.42 10.20 25.23
CA ARG A 198 -15.61 9.50 24.77
C ARG A 198 -16.58 10.48 24.11
N VAL A 199 -16.67 10.44 22.79
CA VAL A 199 -17.51 11.35 22.00
C VAL A 199 -18.82 10.68 21.63
N LYS A 200 -19.95 11.36 21.82
CA LYS A 200 -21.26 10.86 21.38
C LYS A 200 -21.39 11.03 19.87
N ARG A 201 -21.57 9.93 19.14
CA ARG A 201 -21.91 9.93 17.71
C ARG A 201 -23.21 9.16 17.49
N GLY A 202 -24.28 9.90 17.19
CA GLY A 202 -25.61 9.33 17.09
C GLY A 202 -26.06 8.68 18.40
N ARG A 203 -26.33 7.37 18.36
CA ARG A 203 -26.80 6.58 19.51
C ARG A 203 -25.66 5.94 20.33
N VAL A 204 -24.41 6.03 19.89
CA VAL A 204 -23.28 5.32 20.49
C VAL A 204 -22.22 6.32 20.95
N LYS A 205 -21.48 5.99 22.02
CA LYS A 205 -20.27 6.71 22.41
C LYS A 205 -19.06 6.03 21.76
N VAL A 206 -18.33 6.77 20.93
CA VAL A 206 -17.08 6.34 20.33
C VAL A 206 -15.94 6.71 21.26
N ILE A 207 -14.99 5.79 21.44
CA ILE A 207 -13.81 6.00 22.27
C ILE A 207 -12.68 6.46 21.35
N THR A 208 -12.05 7.57 21.69
CA THR A 208 -10.94 8.14 20.91
C THR A 208 -9.71 8.31 21.79
N VAL A 209 -8.55 7.89 21.30
CA VAL A 209 -7.27 8.07 22.02
C VAL A 209 -6.74 9.48 21.77
N THR A 210 -6.07 10.06 22.76
CA THR A 210 -5.42 11.37 22.62
C THR A 210 -4.33 11.30 21.52
N PRO A 211 -4.23 12.27 20.59
CA PRO A 211 -3.40 12.15 19.38
C PRO A 211 -1.90 11.97 19.63
N GLU A 212 -1.42 12.41 20.78
CA GLU A 212 -0.05 12.24 21.27
C GLU A 212 0.26 10.80 21.67
N GLY A 213 -0.76 9.95 21.82
CA GLY A 213 -0.61 8.61 22.38
C GLY A 213 -0.37 7.51 21.39
N ALA A 214 -1.36 7.24 20.53
CA ALA A 214 -1.31 6.10 19.62
C ALA A 214 -1.92 6.46 18.28
N PHE A 215 -1.24 6.11 17.19
CA PHE A 215 -1.74 6.32 15.84
C PHE A 215 -1.56 5.06 15.00
N ARG A 216 -2.62 4.67 14.31
CA ARG A 216 -2.61 3.53 13.38
C ARG A 216 -2.66 4.06 11.96
N GLY A 217 -1.51 4.14 11.29
CA GLY A 217 -1.45 4.63 9.92
C GLY A 217 -0.08 5.09 9.49
N ASN A 218 -0.03 5.80 8.36
CA ASN A 218 1.21 6.40 7.86
C ASN A 218 1.57 7.63 8.69
N VAL A 219 2.70 7.56 9.41
CA VAL A 219 3.20 8.63 10.29
C VAL A 219 3.35 9.97 9.56
N ASN A 220 3.64 9.97 8.25
CA ASN A 220 3.74 11.21 7.46
C ASN A 220 2.41 12.00 7.40
N ASN A 221 1.28 11.34 7.63
CA ASN A 221 -0.05 11.95 7.66
C ASN A 221 -0.52 12.26 9.10
N HIS A 222 0.31 11.99 10.12
CA HIS A 222 -0.04 12.17 11.53
C HIS A 222 -0.44 13.61 11.84
N ALA A 223 0.33 14.60 11.39
CA ALA A 223 0.01 16.03 11.62
C ALA A 223 -1.39 16.42 11.12
N GLN A 224 -1.81 15.92 9.95
CA GLN A 224 -3.16 16.19 9.43
C GLN A 224 -4.24 15.49 10.25
N ALA A 225 -3.96 14.30 10.78
CA ALA A 225 -4.88 13.57 11.65
C ALA A 225 -5.04 14.27 13.01
N VAL A 226 -3.96 14.81 13.58
CA VAL A 226 -3.99 15.60 14.83
C VAL A 226 -4.88 16.83 14.68
N GLU A 227 -4.71 17.60 13.59
CA GLU A 227 -5.54 18.78 13.32
C GLU A 227 -7.03 18.43 13.20
N ARG A 228 -7.36 17.35 12.48
CA ARG A 228 -8.76 16.87 12.41
C ARG A 228 -9.30 16.48 13.77
N PHE A 229 -8.52 15.77 14.59
CA PHE A 229 -8.92 15.39 15.93
C PHE A 229 -9.22 16.62 16.80
N LYS A 230 -8.35 17.63 16.75
CA LYS A 230 -8.54 18.87 17.51
C LYS A 230 -9.88 19.53 17.16
N LEU A 231 -10.20 19.63 15.86
CA LEU A 231 -11.47 20.18 15.39
C LEU A 231 -12.68 19.32 15.81
N ASP A 232 -12.61 18.01 15.56
CA ASP A 232 -13.77 17.11 15.71
C ASP A 232 -14.07 16.72 17.16
N VAL A 233 -13.04 16.62 18.00
CA VAL A 233 -13.11 16.04 19.36
C VAL A 233 -12.91 17.09 20.46
N ILE A 234 -12.01 18.06 20.28
CA ILE A 234 -11.67 19.05 21.32
C ILE A 234 -12.48 20.34 21.14
N GLU A 235 -12.45 20.94 19.94
CA GLU A 235 -13.14 22.20 19.64
C GLU A 235 -14.64 21.97 19.32
N GLY A 236 -14.97 20.76 18.87
CA GLY A 236 -16.29 20.18 18.92
C GLY A 236 -17.11 20.38 17.65
N GLY A 237 -17.86 19.34 17.30
CA GLY A 237 -19.08 19.46 16.51
C GLY A 237 -20.11 20.37 17.19
N LYS A 238 -19.85 21.68 17.25
CA LYS A 238 -20.84 22.72 17.49
C LYS A 238 -21.64 22.92 16.21
N SER A 239 -22.60 22.05 15.99
CA SER A 239 -23.76 22.30 15.13
C SER A 239 -24.95 21.67 15.86
N SER A 240 -25.86 22.39 16.51
CA SER A 240 -26.51 23.63 16.11
C SER A 240 -27.08 24.32 17.36
N GLU A 241 -26.73 25.59 17.57
CA GLU A 241 -27.73 26.53 18.05
C GLU A 241 -28.66 26.77 16.86
N ALA A 242 -29.96 26.51 17.05
CA ALA A 242 -30.97 26.81 16.05
C ALA A 242 -30.98 28.32 15.77
N PRO A 243 -30.98 28.76 14.50
CA PRO A 243 -31.32 30.15 14.20
C PRO A 243 -32.84 30.32 14.37
N GLN A 244 -33.21 31.11 15.39
CA GLN A 244 -34.49 31.80 15.64
C GLN A 244 -35.79 31.01 15.53
#